data_AF-A0A2V5TJ62-F1
#
_entry.id   AF-A0A2V5TJ62-F1
#
_cell.length_a   1.000
_cell.length_b   1.000
_cell.length_c   1.000
_cell.angle_alpha   90.00
_cell.angle_beta   90.00
_cell.angle_gamma   90.00
#
_symmetry.space_group_name_H-M   'P 1'
#
loop_
_entity.id
_entity.type
_entity.pdbx_description
1 polymer ?
#
loop_
_entity_poly.entity_id
_entity_poly.type
_entity_poly.pdbx_seq_one_letter_code
_entity_poly.pdbx_strand_id
1 'polypeptide(L)'
;MDEDEISRCYRLLGLEPGSSLEEVQKAYRDLVQVWHPDRFTSNERLQSKAQEQLKEINLAYDYLLAKAAAQITPVELSESREPSPGPAPPEDQSQDFSVEPEDRGRGRNVSWNILFLFAGLVLIVCGILWWGGHHKTNTISTTSVDVKGTSVSSESNALAVAQQQTPNIGEGSLASIPPRSTSTNPGPVSGDILESMVAINNVGVLKGPEGVTLSSTGSWAYIQSPQSIRPPLVIRTRARTDLKDIRLYYGVGRVIFNWESNPAELRVHDPLTARITPVPGRGFLTTKEWHDLVWEISTNAMKISVDGELRFEGKGYYGSIIAFPGIGPVASPVTVNTFAIESPHPFEPLKPPASGPHRVIPGDMLGSMVPVDNVKVTKEPEGMTLIPSDQPGPYIKSQESFSPPFVIRTRAKTDSREIRVYCGPGSVILSWADNPSELRVRDPLTVRDTGVPGRGLILPNVWHDIVWAVTDTGMKVSVDGQVRYQNRKDYRGLNAWVGIGPAWSKVTVDYFSVNKQ
;
A
#
# COMPACT_ATOMS: atom_id res chain seq x y z
N MET A 1 20.66 21.28 -14.07
CA MET A 1 19.50 20.81 -14.88
C MET A 1 18.52 20.02 -14.02
N ASP A 2 18.99 19.35 -12.95
CA ASP A 2 18.16 18.56 -12.02
C ASP A 2 17.13 19.33 -11.19
N GLU A 3 17.37 20.61 -10.87
CA GLU A 3 16.53 21.38 -9.93
C GLU A 3 15.13 21.72 -10.48
N ASP A 4 15.03 21.93 -11.80
CA ASP A 4 13.76 22.17 -12.49
C ASP A 4 12.93 20.88 -12.61
N GLU A 5 13.60 19.74 -12.81
CA GLU A 5 12.93 18.43 -12.90
C GLU A 5 12.40 17.97 -11.53
N ILE A 6 13.18 18.15 -10.45
CA ILE A 6 12.71 17.91 -9.08
C ILE A 6 11.47 18.75 -8.78
N SER A 7 11.52 20.05 -9.11
CA SER A 7 10.40 20.97 -8.90
C SER A 7 9.18 20.62 -9.74
N ARG A 8 9.38 20.08 -10.96
CA ARG A 8 8.29 19.55 -11.80
C ARG A 8 7.65 18.32 -11.18
N CYS A 9 8.42 17.40 -10.62
CA CYS A 9 7.90 16.20 -9.94
C CYS A 9 7.07 16.56 -8.70
N TYR A 10 7.52 17.50 -7.87
CA TYR A 10 6.72 18.00 -6.75
C TYR A 10 5.39 18.60 -7.23
N ARG A 11 5.43 19.46 -8.25
CA ARG A 11 4.21 20.06 -8.83
C ARG A 11 3.26 19.03 -9.44
N LEU A 12 3.77 17.97 -10.06
CA LEU A 12 2.98 16.84 -10.58
C LEU A 12 2.21 16.11 -9.46
N LEU A 13 2.79 16.06 -8.27
CA LEU A 13 2.13 15.54 -7.08
C LEU A 13 1.25 16.59 -6.37
N GLY A 14 1.16 17.81 -6.88
CA GLY A 14 0.45 18.91 -6.23
C GLY A 14 1.13 19.42 -4.97
N LEU A 15 2.46 19.29 -4.89
CA LEU A 15 3.29 19.68 -3.76
C LEU A 15 4.23 20.84 -4.13
N GLU A 16 4.67 21.55 -3.09
CA GLU A 16 5.72 22.57 -3.23
C GLU A 16 7.11 21.91 -3.31
N PRO A 17 8.06 22.47 -4.07
CA PRO A 17 9.43 21.98 -4.11
C PRO A 17 10.04 21.91 -2.70
N GLY A 18 10.60 20.76 -2.34
CA GLY A 18 11.18 20.52 -1.01
C GLY A 18 10.20 19.96 0.03
N SER A 19 8.96 19.64 -0.35
CA SER A 19 8.06 18.87 0.50
C SER A 19 8.70 17.58 1.00
N SER A 20 8.34 17.20 2.23
CA SER A 20 8.88 16.03 2.92
C SER A 20 8.52 14.73 2.21
N LEU A 21 9.31 13.67 2.45
CA LEU A 21 9.04 12.35 1.88
C LEU A 21 7.64 11.82 2.27
N GLU A 22 7.17 12.13 3.48
CA GLU A 22 5.84 11.74 3.95
C GLU A 22 4.73 12.43 3.14
N GLU A 23 4.90 13.73 2.83
CA GLU A 23 3.97 14.48 1.98
C GLU A 23 3.96 13.95 0.55
N VAL A 24 5.13 13.63 0.01
CA VAL A 24 5.29 12.99 -1.31
C VAL A 24 4.53 11.66 -1.36
N GLN A 25 4.70 10.82 -0.35
CA GLN A 25 3.98 9.54 -0.23
C GLN A 25 2.47 9.71 -0.09
N LYS A 26 2.03 10.71 0.69
CA LYS A 26 0.61 10.99 0.88
C LYS A 26 -0.04 11.47 -0.41
N ALA A 27 0.54 12.49 -1.04
CA ALA A 27 0.05 13.05 -2.30
C ALA A 27 -0.01 11.99 -3.41
N TYR A 28 1.01 11.11 -3.47
CA TYR A 28 1.00 9.97 -4.37
C TYR A 28 -0.22 9.06 -4.15
N ARG A 29 -0.50 8.64 -2.90
CA ARG A 29 -1.66 7.78 -2.59
C ARG A 29 -2.98 8.45 -2.98
N ASP A 30 -3.13 9.73 -2.66
CA ASP A 30 -4.33 10.50 -2.96
C ASP A 30 -4.55 10.58 -4.49
N LEU A 31 -3.49 10.84 -5.24
CA LEU A 31 -3.54 10.95 -6.71
C LEU A 31 -3.78 9.59 -7.39
N VAL A 32 -3.20 8.51 -6.88
CA VAL A 32 -3.49 7.13 -7.35
C VAL A 32 -4.96 6.80 -7.19
N GLN A 33 -5.58 7.20 -6.07
CA GLN A 33 -7.01 6.99 -5.83
C GLN A 33 -7.87 7.81 -6.81
N VAL A 34 -7.47 9.05 -7.12
CA VAL A 34 -8.18 9.91 -8.07
C VAL A 34 -8.06 9.40 -9.50
N TRP A 35 -6.84 9.13 -9.97
CA TRP A 35 -6.54 8.78 -11.35
C TRP A 35 -6.55 7.27 -11.61
N HIS A 36 -7.29 6.52 -10.80
CA HIS A 36 -7.37 5.08 -10.94
C HIS A 36 -8.15 4.67 -12.21
N PRO A 37 -7.58 3.85 -13.12
CA PRO A 37 -8.26 3.45 -14.36
C PRO A 37 -9.56 2.66 -14.10
N ASP A 38 -9.62 1.83 -13.05
CA ASP A 38 -10.85 1.08 -12.71
C ASP A 38 -12.04 1.98 -12.32
N ARG A 39 -11.81 3.26 -12.01
CA ARG A 39 -12.92 4.20 -11.78
C ARG A 39 -13.63 4.60 -13.07
N PHE A 40 -13.01 4.29 -14.21
CA PHE A 40 -13.46 4.70 -15.53
C PHE A 40 -13.68 3.49 -16.45
N THR A 41 -13.94 2.29 -15.91
CA THR A 41 -14.20 1.06 -16.70
C THR A 41 -15.34 1.21 -17.70
N SER A 42 -16.31 2.08 -17.42
CA SER A 42 -17.44 2.38 -18.31
C SER A 42 -17.10 3.37 -19.43
N ASN A 43 -15.89 3.96 -19.43
CA ASN A 43 -15.48 4.97 -20.40
C ASN A 43 -14.00 4.82 -20.77
N GLU A 44 -13.73 4.10 -21.86
CA GLU A 44 -12.38 3.81 -22.36
C GLU A 44 -11.50 5.07 -22.53
N ARG A 45 -12.08 6.18 -22.98
CA ARG A 45 -11.34 7.44 -23.14
C ARG A 45 -10.84 7.99 -21.81
N LEU A 46 -11.69 7.97 -20.78
CA LEU A 46 -11.31 8.43 -19.43
C LEU A 46 -10.40 7.42 -18.74
N GLN A 47 -10.58 6.13 -18.97
CA GLN A 47 -9.70 5.08 -18.47
C GLN A 47 -8.27 5.24 -19.01
N SER A 48 -8.13 5.44 -20.31
CA SER A 48 -6.83 5.69 -20.96
C SER A 48 -6.18 6.96 -20.40
N LYS A 49 -6.94 8.05 -20.26
CA LYS A 49 -6.43 9.30 -19.66
C LYS A 49 -6.01 9.12 -18.20
N ALA A 50 -6.77 8.33 -17.43
CA ALA A 50 -6.43 8.02 -16.05
C ALA A 50 -5.15 7.19 -15.96
N GLN A 51 -4.97 6.24 -16.88
CA GLN A 51 -3.74 5.44 -16.99
C GLN A 51 -2.51 6.30 -17.33
N GLU A 52 -2.64 7.25 -18.26
CA GLU A 52 -1.57 8.21 -18.59
C GLU A 52 -1.21 9.10 -17.39
N GLN A 53 -2.22 9.68 -16.72
CA GLN A 53 -1.99 10.52 -15.55
C GLN A 53 -1.35 9.74 -14.41
N LEU A 54 -1.85 8.53 -14.14
CA LEU A 54 -1.29 7.65 -13.11
C LEU A 54 0.16 7.25 -13.41
N LYS A 55 0.49 7.06 -14.69
CA LYS A 55 1.88 6.87 -15.12
C LYS A 55 2.73 8.09 -14.77
N GLU A 56 2.30 9.31 -15.09
CA GLU A 56 3.03 10.55 -14.75
C GLU A 56 3.22 10.71 -13.23
N ILE A 57 2.20 10.37 -12.44
CA ILE A 57 2.22 10.39 -10.97
C ILE A 57 3.24 9.40 -10.42
N ASN A 58 3.24 8.16 -10.93
CA ASN A 58 4.24 7.14 -10.55
C ASN A 58 5.66 7.62 -10.86
N LEU A 59 5.88 8.16 -12.07
CA LEU A 59 7.17 8.68 -12.51
C LEU A 59 7.68 9.80 -11.58
N ALA A 60 6.82 10.76 -11.24
CA ALA A 60 7.17 11.86 -10.35
C ALA A 60 7.49 11.37 -8.93
N TYR A 61 6.68 10.46 -8.41
CA TYR A 61 6.87 9.87 -7.09
C TYR A 61 8.20 9.09 -7.00
N ASP A 62 8.48 8.22 -7.98
CA ASP A 62 9.72 7.45 -8.01
C ASP A 62 10.96 8.33 -8.14
N TYR A 63 10.90 9.40 -8.94
CA TYR A 63 12.00 10.35 -9.08
C TYR A 63 12.31 11.07 -7.76
N LEU A 64 11.28 11.48 -7.02
CA LEU A 64 11.46 12.14 -5.71
C LEU A 64 12.01 11.16 -4.66
N LEU A 65 11.56 9.91 -4.65
CA LEU A 65 12.13 8.86 -3.80
C LEU A 65 13.62 8.63 -4.10
N ALA A 66 13.99 8.58 -5.38
CA ALA A 66 15.37 8.41 -5.82
C ALA A 66 16.30 9.49 -5.28
N LYS A 67 15.85 10.76 -5.38
CA LYS A 67 16.61 11.91 -4.92
C LYS A 67 16.71 11.93 -3.39
N ALA A 68 15.63 11.59 -2.69
CA ALA A 68 15.65 11.44 -1.24
C ALA A 68 16.64 10.35 -0.79
N ALA A 69 16.72 9.22 -1.50
CA ALA A 69 17.68 8.17 -1.21
C ALA A 69 19.14 8.57 -1.53
N ALA A 70 19.37 9.32 -2.61
CA ALA A 70 20.70 9.80 -2.99
C ALA A 70 21.28 10.84 -2.00
N GLN A 71 20.41 11.62 -1.35
CA GLN A 71 20.78 12.56 -0.28
C GLN A 71 21.20 11.85 1.02
N ILE A 72 21.00 10.53 1.12
CA ILE A 72 21.44 9.68 2.23
C ILE A 72 22.62 8.80 1.72
N THR A 73 23.82 9.37 1.60
CA THR A 73 25.07 8.61 1.37
C THR A 73 26.10 8.89 2.46
N PRO A 74 26.99 7.91 2.78
CA PRO A 74 27.58 7.76 4.12
C PRO A 74 28.78 8.69 4.35
N VAL A 75 28.53 9.86 4.92
CA VAL A 75 29.58 10.73 5.48
C VAL A 75 29.39 10.99 6.98
N GLU A 76 28.22 10.69 7.56
CA GLU A 76 27.94 10.90 8.99
C GLU A 76 28.01 9.62 9.84
N LEU A 77 29.07 8.82 9.69
CA LEU A 77 29.33 7.69 10.60
C LEU A 77 30.74 7.69 11.21
N SER A 78 31.51 8.78 11.10
CA SER A 78 32.87 8.86 11.66
C SER A 78 33.09 9.88 12.79
N GLU A 79 32.08 10.61 13.27
CA GLU A 79 32.28 11.62 14.34
C GLU A 79 31.38 11.46 15.57
N SER A 80 31.11 10.22 16.00
CA SER A 80 30.48 10.00 17.31
C SER A 80 30.99 8.73 17.98
N ARG A 81 32.31 8.66 18.19
CA ARG A 81 32.90 7.82 19.26
C ARG A 81 34.07 8.55 19.90
N GLU A 82 33.77 9.37 20.89
CA GLU A 82 34.49 9.36 22.17
C GLU A 82 33.58 9.96 23.27
N PRO A 83 33.48 9.31 24.45
CA PRO A 83 32.73 9.86 25.57
C PRO A 83 33.59 10.86 26.32
N SER A 84 33.22 12.15 26.30
CA SER A 84 33.80 13.14 27.22
C SER A 84 32.90 13.34 28.45
N PRO A 85 33.51 13.57 29.64
CA PRO A 85 32.87 13.46 30.94
C PRO A 85 31.89 14.61 31.20
N GLY A 86 30.76 14.29 31.85
CA GLY A 86 29.65 15.21 32.06
C GLY A 86 29.98 16.38 33.00
N PRO A 87 29.30 17.54 32.85
CA PRO A 87 29.35 18.59 33.85
C PRO A 87 28.34 18.33 34.98
N ALA A 88 28.80 18.57 36.21
CA ALA A 88 28.02 18.54 37.45
C ALA A 88 26.91 19.62 37.47
N PRO A 89 25.86 19.46 38.32
CA PRO A 89 24.69 20.33 38.28
C PRO A 89 24.94 21.68 38.98
N PRO A 90 24.38 22.81 38.53
CA PRO A 90 24.33 24.01 39.33
C PRO A 90 23.06 24.09 40.18
N GLU A 91 23.28 24.65 41.36
CA GLU A 91 22.37 24.87 42.47
C GLU A 91 21.27 25.92 42.21
N ASP A 92 20.25 25.77 43.05
CA ASP A 92 19.16 26.67 43.43
C ASP A 92 19.49 28.18 43.42
N GLN A 93 18.74 28.95 42.64
CA GLN A 93 18.40 30.34 42.96
C GLN A 93 16.97 30.66 42.51
N SER A 94 16.11 30.82 43.50
CA SER A 94 14.80 31.46 43.45
C SER A 94 14.90 32.92 42.99
N GLN A 95 14.22 33.30 41.90
CA GLN A 95 13.73 34.67 41.73
C GLN A 95 12.32 34.68 41.10
N ASP A 96 11.40 35.14 41.94
CA ASP A 96 10.07 35.67 41.69
C ASP A 96 10.11 36.82 40.67
N PHE A 97 9.30 36.79 39.62
CA PHE A 97 8.82 37.99 38.96
C PHE A 97 7.45 37.79 38.32
N SER A 98 6.62 38.78 38.59
CA SER A 98 5.17 38.82 38.49
C SER A 98 4.66 39.03 37.07
N VAL A 99 3.43 38.56 36.84
CA VAL A 99 2.64 38.76 35.63
C VAL A 99 1.97 40.14 35.66
N GLU A 100 2.06 40.92 34.57
CA GLU A 100 0.95 41.75 34.09
C GLU A 100 0.96 41.89 32.55
N PRO A 101 -0.20 42.16 31.92
CA PRO A 101 -0.45 41.88 30.51
C PRO A 101 -0.35 43.14 29.63
N GLU A 102 0.12 42.97 28.38
CA GLU A 102 -0.09 43.97 27.33
C GLU A 102 -0.91 43.39 26.17
N ASP A 103 -2.11 43.97 26.03
CA ASP A 103 -3.00 43.90 24.88
C ASP A 103 -2.67 45.08 23.94
N ARG A 104 -2.37 44.78 22.67
CA ARG A 104 -3.02 45.34 21.44
C ARG A 104 -2.07 45.36 20.23
N GLY A 105 -2.56 44.77 19.14
CA GLY A 105 -2.52 45.47 17.85
C GLY A 105 -1.96 44.73 16.63
N ARG A 106 -2.89 44.07 15.92
CA ARG A 106 -3.04 44.14 14.44
C ARG A 106 -2.15 43.23 13.57
N GLY A 107 -2.80 42.24 12.95
CA GLY A 107 -2.30 41.55 11.75
C GLY A 107 -3.17 40.36 11.34
N ARG A 108 -4.35 40.62 10.74
CA ARG A 108 -5.21 39.59 10.13
C ARG A 108 -4.49 39.02 8.89
N ASN A 109 -3.93 37.81 9.00
CA ASN A 109 -3.56 37.01 7.83
C ASN A 109 -4.53 35.83 7.71
N VAL A 110 -5.59 36.05 6.92
CA VAL A 110 -6.48 35.00 6.45
C VAL A 110 -5.73 34.24 5.35
N SER A 111 -5.31 33.01 5.62
CA SER A 111 -4.59 32.18 4.65
C SER A 111 -5.53 31.74 3.52
N TRP A 112 -5.09 31.97 2.28
CA TRP A 112 -5.82 31.92 1.00
C TRP A 112 -6.26 30.52 0.49
N ASN A 113 -6.23 29.47 1.31
CA ASN A 113 -6.33 28.09 0.83
C ASN A 113 -7.76 27.55 0.58
N ILE A 114 -8.78 28.41 0.62
CA ILE A 114 -10.19 27.98 0.42
C ILE A 114 -10.79 28.54 -0.89
N LEU A 115 -10.10 29.43 -1.60
CA LEU A 115 -10.63 30.01 -2.85
C LEU A 115 -10.33 29.17 -4.11
N PHE A 116 -9.31 28.30 -4.11
CA PHE A 116 -8.92 27.54 -5.30
C PHE A 116 -9.72 26.25 -5.54
N LEU A 117 -10.54 25.82 -4.58
CA LEU A 117 -11.45 24.69 -4.76
C LEU A 117 -12.69 25.04 -5.61
N PHE A 118 -13.02 26.33 -5.77
CA PHE A 118 -14.13 26.77 -6.63
C PHE A 118 -13.69 27.29 -8.01
N ALA A 119 -12.44 27.77 -8.17
CA ALA A 119 -11.93 28.25 -9.46
C ALA A 119 -11.67 27.10 -10.46
N GLY A 120 -11.24 25.92 -9.97
CA GLY A 120 -11.03 24.73 -10.82
C GLY A 120 -12.32 24.16 -11.41
N LEU A 121 -13.43 24.21 -10.67
CA LEU A 121 -14.72 23.69 -11.12
C LEU A 121 -15.34 24.58 -12.21
N VAL A 122 -15.15 25.90 -12.14
CA VAL A 122 -15.68 26.86 -13.12
C VAL A 122 -14.88 26.84 -14.44
N LEU A 123 -13.55 26.65 -14.39
CA LEU A 123 -12.73 26.54 -15.61
C LEU A 123 -12.98 25.25 -16.40
N ILE A 124 -13.35 24.16 -15.72
CA ILE A 124 -13.72 22.88 -16.38
C ILE A 124 -15.07 23.01 -17.10
N VAL A 125 -16.03 23.74 -16.54
CA VAL A 125 -17.35 23.96 -17.18
C VAL A 125 -17.27 24.98 -18.33
N CYS A 126 -16.46 26.04 -18.21
CA CYS A 126 -16.25 27.00 -19.30
C CYS A 126 -15.42 26.41 -20.46
N GLY A 127 -14.46 25.53 -20.18
CA GLY A 127 -13.69 24.83 -21.22
C GLY A 127 -14.53 23.89 -22.09
N ILE A 128 -15.56 23.25 -21.51
CA ILE A 128 -16.49 22.38 -22.25
C ILE A 128 -17.45 23.20 -23.12
N LEU A 129 -17.80 24.43 -22.72
CA LEU A 129 -18.73 25.29 -23.47
C LEU A 129 -18.06 26.18 -24.52
N TRP A 130 -16.74 26.41 -24.45
CA TRP A 130 -16.02 27.25 -25.42
C TRP A 130 -15.44 26.49 -26.63
N TRP A 131 -15.22 25.18 -26.53
CA TRP A 131 -14.75 24.37 -27.68
C TRP A 131 -15.88 23.95 -28.65
N GLY A 132 -17.14 23.99 -28.22
CA GLY A 132 -18.29 23.56 -29.02
C GLY A 132 -18.71 24.50 -30.17
N GLY A 133 -18.07 25.66 -30.33
CA GLY A 133 -18.54 26.74 -31.21
C GLY A 133 -17.76 27.00 -32.50
N HIS A 134 -16.61 26.36 -32.74
CA HIS A 134 -15.68 26.83 -33.78
C HIS A 134 -15.17 25.77 -34.77
N HIS A 135 -16.07 24.95 -35.33
CA HIS A 135 -15.78 24.31 -36.63
C HIS A 135 -17.02 24.35 -37.55
N LYS A 136 -17.08 25.40 -38.38
CA LYS A 136 -17.96 25.44 -39.55
C LYS A 136 -17.35 24.61 -40.68
N THR A 137 -18.09 23.57 -41.06
CA THR A 137 -18.35 23.06 -42.42
C THR A 137 -17.40 23.46 -43.55
N ASN A 138 -16.75 22.47 -44.17
CA ASN A 138 -16.55 22.47 -45.62
C ASN A 138 -17.14 21.19 -46.21
N THR A 139 -18.22 21.38 -46.95
CA THR A 139 -18.93 20.39 -47.74
C THR A 139 -18.18 20.17 -49.05
N ILE A 140 -17.84 18.93 -49.40
CA ILE A 140 -17.61 18.54 -50.79
C ILE A 140 -18.41 17.25 -51.05
N SER A 141 -19.25 17.32 -52.08
CA SER A 141 -20.22 16.32 -52.48
C SER A 141 -19.61 15.11 -53.20
N THR A 142 -20.18 13.94 -52.88
CA THR A 142 -20.42 12.75 -53.72
C THR A 142 -19.75 12.62 -55.09
N THR A 143 -19.11 11.47 -55.31
CA THR A 143 -19.38 10.65 -56.52
C THR A 143 -19.15 9.17 -56.23
N SER A 144 -20.19 8.38 -56.45
CA SER A 144 -20.25 6.92 -56.43
C SER A 144 -19.82 6.35 -57.78
N VAL A 145 -19.04 5.26 -57.79
CA VAL A 145 -19.04 4.29 -58.90
C VAL A 145 -18.88 2.87 -58.32
N ASP A 146 -19.88 2.04 -58.60
CA ASP A 146 -19.94 0.58 -58.47
C ASP A 146 -18.96 -0.15 -59.39
N VAL A 147 -18.40 -1.29 -58.95
CA VAL A 147 -18.16 -2.44 -59.84
C VAL A 147 -18.44 -3.76 -59.11
N LYS A 148 -19.36 -4.53 -59.70
CA LYS A 148 -19.72 -5.93 -59.43
C LYS A 148 -18.56 -6.90 -59.69
N GLY A 149 -18.36 -7.82 -58.74
CA GLY A 149 -18.71 -9.23 -58.91
C GLY A 149 -17.79 -10.19 -59.70
N THR A 150 -17.57 -11.33 -59.04
CA THR A 150 -17.70 -12.72 -59.54
C THR A 150 -16.40 -13.54 -59.62
N SER A 151 -16.44 -14.63 -58.83
CA SER A 151 -15.60 -15.82 -58.77
C SER A 151 -15.60 -16.68 -60.04
N VAL A 152 -14.67 -17.65 -60.15
CA VAL A 152 -14.95 -19.09 -60.40
C VAL A 152 -13.66 -19.96 -60.48
N SER A 153 -13.69 -21.10 -59.74
CA SER A 153 -13.04 -22.45 -59.88
C SER A 153 -11.51 -22.60 -60.09
N SER A 154 -10.81 -23.61 -59.55
CA SER A 154 -11.11 -25.07 -59.61
C SER A 154 -10.19 -25.91 -58.68
N GLU A 155 -10.78 -26.89 -57.98
CA GLU A 155 -10.44 -28.35 -57.89
C GLU A 155 -8.97 -28.82 -57.88
N SER A 156 -8.55 -29.94 -57.28
CA SER A 156 -8.96 -30.86 -56.22
C SER A 156 -7.86 -31.95 -56.19
N ASN A 157 -7.51 -32.51 -55.03
CA ASN A 157 -7.19 -33.95 -54.88
C ASN A 157 -6.90 -34.32 -53.43
N ALA A 158 -7.63 -35.34 -52.97
CA ALA A 158 -7.41 -36.09 -51.75
C ALA A 158 -6.78 -37.44 -52.10
N LEU A 159 -5.95 -38.00 -51.21
CA LEU A 159 -5.67 -39.43 -51.11
C LEU A 159 -5.27 -39.77 -49.67
N ALA A 160 -6.01 -40.70 -49.07
CA ALA A 160 -5.72 -41.39 -47.82
C ALA A 160 -4.88 -42.66 -48.10
N VAL A 161 -4.25 -43.24 -47.06
CA VAL A 161 -4.35 -44.67 -46.65
C VAL A 161 -3.22 -45.13 -45.68
N ALA A 162 -3.68 -45.80 -44.61
CA ALA A 162 -3.16 -46.91 -43.77
C ALA A 162 -1.86 -46.86 -42.92
N GLN A 163 -2.10 -46.90 -41.59
CA GLN A 163 -1.70 -47.89 -40.56
C GLN A 163 -0.53 -48.87 -40.80
N GLN A 164 0.32 -49.06 -39.77
CA GLN A 164 0.72 -50.38 -39.27
C GLN A 164 1.24 -50.37 -37.81
N GLN A 165 1.09 -51.51 -37.15
CA GLN A 165 1.08 -51.79 -35.71
C GLN A 165 2.46 -52.02 -35.06
N THR A 166 2.44 -51.92 -33.72
CA THR A 166 3.44 -52.32 -32.71
C THR A 166 3.81 -53.81 -32.71
N PRO A 167 4.87 -54.21 -31.96
CA PRO A 167 4.58 -55.05 -30.80
C PRO A 167 5.33 -54.68 -29.50
N ASN A 168 4.74 -55.17 -28.41
CA ASN A 168 5.00 -54.90 -27.00
C ASN A 168 5.67 -56.15 -26.37
N ILE A 169 6.74 -56.04 -25.56
CA ILE A 169 7.09 -56.96 -24.44
C ILE A 169 8.03 -56.24 -23.45
N GLY A 170 7.70 -56.31 -22.16
CA GLY A 170 8.71 -56.54 -21.09
C GLY A 170 8.70 -55.59 -19.90
N GLU A 171 7.99 -55.96 -18.83
CA GLU A 171 8.15 -55.40 -17.48
C GLU A 171 9.55 -55.72 -16.91
N GLY A 172 10.13 -54.75 -16.20
CA GLY A 172 11.39 -54.92 -15.46
C GLY A 172 11.74 -53.69 -14.63
N SER A 173 11.36 -53.71 -13.35
CA SER A 173 11.75 -52.77 -12.30
C SER A 173 13.28 -52.72 -12.14
N LEU A 174 13.86 -51.51 -12.09
CA LEU A 174 15.00 -51.14 -11.21
C LEU A 174 15.30 -49.64 -11.32
N ALA A 175 15.60 -49.05 -10.17
CA ALA A 175 15.71 -47.63 -9.88
C ALA A 175 16.68 -46.85 -10.78
N SER A 176 16.26 -45.65 -11.20
CA SER A 176 17.16 -44.65 -11.81
C SER A 176 16.87 -43.25 -11.26
N ILE A 177 17.96 -42.66 -10.80
CA ILE A 177 18.14 -41.28 -10.33
C ILE A 177 17.63 -40.30 -11.40
N PRO A 178 16.83 -39.27 -11.07
CA PRO A 178 16.50 -38.27 -12.08
C PRO A 178 17.69 -37.32 -12.32
N PRO A 179 18.01 -37.03 -13.60
CA PRO A 179 19.14 -36.22 -14.00
C PRO A 179 18.85 -34.71 -13.92
N ARG A 180 19.94 -33.94 -13.85
CA ARG A 180 20.04 -32.49 -14.02
C ARG A 180 19.14 -32.02 -15.18
N SER A 181 18.09 -31.26 -14.89
CA SER A 181 17.16 -30.75 -15.91
C SER A 181 17.82 -29.65 -16.73
N THR A 182 18.07 -29.99 -17.99
CA THR A 182 18.43 -29.12 -19.10
C THR A 182 17.32 -28.11 -19.40
N SER A 183 17.74 -26.88 -19.66
CA SER A 183 17.04 -25.80 -20.35
C SER A 183 15.98 -26.27 -21.36
N THR A 184 14.71 -26.09 -21.02
CA THR A 184 13.61 -25.99 -21.98
C THR A 184 12.84 -24.70 -21.67
N ASN A 185 12.66 -23.85 -22.68
CA ASN A 185 11.74 -22.70 -22.60
C ASN A 185 10.37 -23.24 -22.18
N PRO A 186 9.81 -22.86 -21.01
CA PRO A 186 8.47 -23.25 -20.65
C PRO A 186 7.50 -22.63 -21.65
N GLY A 187 6.53 -23.40 -22.15
CA GLY A 187 5.41 -22.86 -22.93
C GLY A 187 4.63 -21.80 -22.13
N PRO A 188 3.65 -21.12 -22.74
CA PRO A 188 2.93 -20.02 -22.10
C PRO A 188 2.35 -20.46 -20.75
N VAL A 189 2.87 -19.87 -19.69
CA VAL A 189 2.42 -20.08 -18.31
C VAL A 189 1.10 -19.34 -18.15
N SER A 190 0.09 -19.98 -17.53
CA SER A 190 -1.18 -19.30 -17.25
C SER A 190 -0.92 -18.02 -16.44
N GLY A 191 -1.46 -16.88 -16.91
CA GLY A 191 -1.24 -15.58 -16.28
C GLY A 191 0.04 -14.86 -16.69
N ASP A 192 0.86 -15.40 -17.62
CA ASP A 192 2.00 -14.68 -18.20
C ASP A 192 1.53 -13.48 -19.03
N ILE A 193 2.00 -12.29 -18.65
CA ILE A 193 1.61 -11.02 -19.27
C ILE A 193 2.79 -10.30 -19.92
N LEU A 194 3.99 -10.90 -19.97
CA LEU A 194 5.24 -10.24 -20.37
C LEU A 194 5.13 -9.45 -21.69
N GLU A 195 4.49 -10.03 -22.71
CA GLU A 195 4.30 -9.40 -24.02
C GLU A 195 3.41 -8.15 -24.00
N SER A 196 2.53 -8.03 -23.00
CA SER A 196 1.58 -6.93 -22.82
C SER A 196 2.05 -5.86 -21.85
N MET A 197 3.20 -6.08 -21.19
CA MET A 197 3.73 -5.14 -20.20
C MET A 197 4.15 -3.82 -20.86
N VAL A 198 3.97 -2.73 -20.12
CA VAL A 198 4.20 -1.37 -20.59
C VAL A 198 5.54 -0.87 -20.09
N ALA A 199 6.33 -0.28 -20.99
CA ALA A 199 7.61 0.37 -20.67
C ALA A 199 7.41 1.69 -19.89
N ILE A 200 8.14 1.82 -18.79
CA ILE A 200 8.17 2.98 -17.89
C ILE A 200 9.60 3.54 -17.85
N ASN A 201 9.74 4.86 -17.69
CA ASN A 201 11.04 5.54 -17.58
C ASN A 201 11.99 5.28 -18.76
N ASN A 202 11.44 5.19 -19.98
CA ASN A 202 12.18 4.95 -21.23
C ASN A 202 13.06 3.70 -21.20
N VAL A 203 12.71 2.68 -20.39
CA VAL A 203 13.46 1.42 -20.32
C VAL A 203 13.75 0.88 -21.71
N GLY A 204 15.01 0.54 -21.97
CA GLY A 204 15.39 -0.04 -23.26
C GLY A 204 14.86 -1.46 -23.33
N VAL A 205 13.87 -1.70 -24.18
CA VAL A 205 13.23 -3.00 -24.37
C VAL A 205 13.72 -3.64 -25.68
N LEU A 206 14.43 -4.75 -25.57
CA LEU A 206 14.87 -5.55 -26.70
C LEU A 206 14.24 -6.95 -26.62
N LYS A 207 13.32 -7.25 -27.52
CA LYS A 207 12.73 -8.59 -27.64
C LYS A 207 13.71 -9.53 -28.33
N GLY A 208 13.92 -10.70 -27.74
CA GLY A 208 14.79 -11.75 -28.27
C GLY A 208 14.17 -13.15 -28.12
N PRO A 209 14.83 -14.18 -28.66
CA PRO A 209 14.31 -15.55 -28.64
C PRO A 209 14.25 -16.17 -27.23
N GLU A 210 15.01 -15.63 -26.27
CA GLU A 210 15.04 -16.09 -24.88
C GLU A 210 14.16 -15.25 -23.93
N GLY A 211 13.48 -14.22 -24.45
CA GLY A 211 12.63 -13.31 -23.68
C GLY A 211 12.90 -11.83 -23.97
N VAL A 212 12.54 -10.97 -23.03
CA VAL A 212 12.67 -9.51 -23.13
C VAL A 212 13.89 -9.04 -22.33
N THR A 213 14.86 -8.44 -23.01
CA THR A 213 16.01 -7.80 -22.34
C THR A 213 15.71 -6.34 -22.06
N LEU A 214 15.84 -5.98 -20.79
CA LEU A 214 15.64 -4.65 -20.25
C LEU A 214 17.00 -4.02 -19.96
N SER A 215 17.23 -2.83 -20.51
CA SER A 215 18.44 -2.05 -20.26
C SER A 215 18.09 -0.74 -19.58
N SER A 216 18.92 -0.36 -18.62
CA SER A 216 18.79 0.90 -17.91
C SER A 216 19.28 2.04 -18.82
N THR A 217 18.34 2.86 -19.25
CA THR A 217 18.57 4.08 -20.04
C THR A 217 18.45 5.35 -19.18
N GLY A 218 18.15 5.19 -17.88
CA GLY A 218 17.90 6.24 -16.91
C GLY A 218 17.69 5.68 -15.51
N SER A 219 17.44 6.55 -14.52
CA SER A 219 17.16 6.10 -13.15
C SER A 219 15.76 5.46 -13.07
N TRP A 220 15.65 4.25 -12.52
CA TRP A 220 14.37 3.54 -12.27
C TRP A 220 13.60 3.15 -13.52
N ALA A 221 14.29 2.66 -14.54
CA ALA A 221 13.69 2.11 -15.75
C ALA A 221 13.08 0.72 -15.50
N TYR A 222 11.81 0.47 -15.85
CA TYR A 222 11.15 -0.83 -15.64
C TYR A 222 9.98 -1.05 -16.60
N ILE A 223 9.52 -2.29 -16.70
CA ILE A 223 8.23 -2.64 -17.33
C ILE A 223 7.21 -3.00 -16.25
N GLN A 224 5.94 -2.74 -16.50
CA GLN A 224 4.86 -3.09 -15.56
C GLN A 224 3.62 -3.65 -16.25
N SER A 225 2.77 -4.30 -15.47
CA SER A 225 1.44 -4.72 -15.89
C SER A 225 0.65 -3.53 -16.49
N PRO A 226 -0.10 -3.73 -17.58
CA PRO A 226 -0.99 -2.71 -18.11
C PRO A 226 -2.19 -2.44 -17.19
N GLN A 227 -2.51 -3.38 -16.30
CA GLN A 227 -3.65 -3.31 -15.39
C GLN A 227 -3.20 -3.30 -13.93
N SER A 228 -3.94 -2.57 -13.10
CA SER A 228 -3.72 -2.55 -11.66
C SER A 228 -4.33 -3.78 -10.99
N ILE A 229 -3.66 -4.30 -9.98
CA ILE A 229 -4.02 -5.55 -9.30
C ILE A 229 -4.01 -5.31 -7.79
N ARG A 230 -4.98 -5.91 -7.09
CA ARG A 230 -5.10 -5.89 -5.62
C ARG A 230 -4.65 -7.22 -5.03
N PRO A 231 -4.17 -7.26 -3.78
CA PRO A 231 -3.98 -8.53 -3.08
C PRO A 231 -5.33 -9.21 -2.78
N PRO A 232 -5.38 -10.56 -2.72
CA PRO A 232 -4.25 -11.47 -2.78
C PRO A 232 -3.75 -11.75 -4.21
N LEU A 233 -2.44 -11.66 -4.41
CA LEU A 233 -1.80 -11.99 -5.68
C LEU A 233 -0.46 -12.72 -5.49
N VAL A 234 0.00 -13.35 -6.56
CA VAL A 234 1.36 -13.86 -6.69
C VAL A 234 1.99 -13.32 -7.96
N ILE A 235 3.19 -12.73 -7.85
CA ILE A 235 4.04 -12.33 -8.98
C ILE A 235 5.06 -13.45 -9.17
N ARG A 236 5.06 -14.12 -10.32
CA ARG A 236 6.05 -15.12 -10.71
C ARG A 236 6.82 -14.63 -11.92
N THR A 237 8.15 -14.63 -11.85
CA THR A 237 8.95 -14.25 -13.00
C THR A 237 10.23 -15.06 -13.08
N ARG A 238 10.54 -15.52 -14.27
CA ARG A 238 11.83 -16.13 -14.58
C ARG A 238 12.72 -15.07 -15.20
N ALA A 239 13.79 -14.70 -14.52
CA ALA A 239 14.67 -13.62 -14.94
C ALA A 239 16.14 -13.92 -14.65
N ARG A 240 17.02 -13.23 -15.35
CA ARG A 240 18.47 -13.22 -15.10
C ARG A 240 19.03 -11.80 -15.20
N THR A 241 20.13 -11.55 -14.51
CA THR A 241 20.92 -10.32 -14.65
C THR A 241 22.35 -10.68 -15.04
N ASP A 242 22.99 -9.82 -15.83
CA ASP A 242 24.40 -9.98 -16.19
C ASP A 242 25.35 -9.74 -15.00
N LEU A 243 24.93 -8.90 -14.04
CA LEU A 243 25.77 -8.57 -12.88
C LEU A 243 24.94 -8.14 -11.66
N LYS A 244 24.12 -7.08 -11.79
CA LYS A 244 23.43 -6.41 -10.66
C LYS A 244 21.96 -6.12 -10.95
N ASP A 245 21.20 -5.89 -9.88
CA ASP A 245 19.84 -5.34 -9.86
C ASP A 245 18.79 -6.08 -10.70
N ILE A 246 18.15 -7.06 -10.08
CA ILE A 246 16.77 -7.41 -10.46
C ILE A 246 15.84 -6.77 -9.45
N ARG A 247 14.98 -5.85 -9.91
CA ARG A 247 14.01 -5.16 -9.06
C ARG A 247 12.60 -5.57 -9.45
N LEU A 248 11.86 -6.13 -8.49
CA LEU A 248 10.42 -6.33 -8.61
C LEU A 248 9.68 -5.17 -7.94
N TYR A 249 8.56 -4.76 -8.51
CA TYR A 249 7.78 -3.60 -8.06
C TYR A 249 6.34 -4.00 -7.74
N TYR A 250 5.81 -3.53 -6.60
CA TYR A 250 4.39 -3.61 -6.27
C TYR A 250 4.02 -2.59 -5.18
N GLY A 251 2.95 -1.83 -5.41
CA GLY A 251 2.60 -0.69 -4.56
C GLY A 251 3.69 0.39 -4.60
N VAL A 252 4.00 0.95 -3.43
CA VAL A 252 5.19 1.80 -3.25
C VAL A 252 6.44 0.99 -2.89
N GLY A 253 6.28 -0.32 -2.70
CA GLY A 253 7.34 -1.24 -2.35
C GLY A 253 8.05 -1.83 -3.58
N ARG A 254 9.16 -2.49 -3.29
CA ARG A 254 10.06 -3.11 -4.25
C ARG A 254 10.92 -4.16 -3.56
N VAL A 255 11.27 -5.21 -4.30
CA VAL A 255 12.20 -6.26 -3.86
C VAL A 255 13.41 -6.21 -4.75
N ILE A 256 14.60 -6.13 -4.16
CA ILE A 256 15.85 -5.98 -4.91
C ILE A 256 16.76 -7.16 -4.64
N PHE A 257 17.12 -7.85 -5.72
CA PHE A 257 18.13 -8.90 -5.76
C PHE A 257 19.40 -8.38 -6.45
N ASN A 258 20.56 -8.91 -6.06
CA ASN A 258 21.88 -8.40 -6.46
C ASN A 258 21.98 -6.87 -6.36
N TRP A 259 21.52 -6.31 -5.23
CA TRP A 259 21.48 -4.87 -5.00
C TRP A 259 22.85 -4.22 -5.26
N GLU A 260 22.89 -3.08 -5.95
CA GLU A 260 24.11 -2.49 -6.50
C GLU A 260 25.18 -2.16 -5.45
N SER A 261 24.74 -1.83 -4.24
CA SER A 261 25.61 -1.45 -3.12
C SER A 261 26.02 -2.65 -2.27
N ASN A 262 25.17 -3.67 -2.16
CA ASN A 262 25.46 -4.90 -1.43
C ASN A 262 24.72 -6.09 -2.06
N PRO A 263 25.34 -6.79 -3.03
CA PRO A 263 24.67 -7.88 -3.76
C PRO A 263 24.21 -9.05 -2.90
N ALA A 264 24.81 -9.24 -1.72
CA ALA A 264 24.41 -10.31 -0.80
C ALA A 264 23.15 -9.95 0.01
N GLU A 265 22.78 -8.68 0.11
CA GLU A 265 21.58 -8.23 0.83
C GLU A 265 20.35 -8.33 -0.06
N LEU A 266 19.32 -9.05 0.40
CA LEU A 266 17.99 -8.94 -0.18
C LEU A 266 17.34 -7.71 0.46
N ARG A 267 17.04 -6.71 -0.36
CA ARG A 267 16.43 -5.47 0.11
C ARG A 267 14.94 -5.50 -0.18
N VAL A 268 14.14 -5.54 0.88
CA VAL A 268 12.68 -5.66 0.80
C VAL A 268 12.05 -4.35 1.27
N HIS A 269 11.36 -3.65 0.37
CA HIS A 269 10.57 -2.48 0.71
C HIS A 269 9.12 -2.92 0.86
N ASP A 270 8.50 -2.57 1.98
CA ASP A 270 7.10 -2.85 2.24
C ASP A 270 6.19 -2.25 1.15
N PRO A 271 5.29 -3.06 0.53
CA PRO A 271 4.39 -2.61 -0.53
C PRO A 271 3.54 -1.37 -0.25
N LEU A 272 3.17 -1.11 1.01
CA LEU A 272 2.30 0.02 1.36
C LEU A 272 3.08 1.26 1.84
N THR A 273 4.15 1.03 2.60
CA THR A 273 4.86 2.10 3.32
C THR A 273 6.23 2.43 2.75
N ALA A 274 6.73 1.61 1.83
CA ALA A 274 8.11 1.64 1.32
C ALA A 274 9.19 1.47 2.41
N ARG A 275 8.82 1.08 3.65
CA ARG A 275 9.76 0.81 4.74
C ARG A 275 10.72 -0.30 4.32
N ILE A 276 12.01 -0.05 4.48
CA ILE A 276 13.07 -0.96 4.06
C ILE A 276 13.34 -1.98 5.18
N THR A 277 13.38 -3.25 4.81
CA THR A 277 13.84 -4.36 5.63
C THR A 277 15.04 -5.01 4.93
N PRO A 278 16.27 -4.78 5.41
CA PRO A 278 17.45 -5.44 4.88
C PRO A 278 17.50 -6.90 5.35
N VAL A 279 17.80 -7.83 4.45
CA VAL A 279 17.92 -9.26 4.74
C VAL A 279 19.31 -9.76 4.30
N PRO A 280 20.30 -9.76 5.21
CA PRO A 280 21.68 -10.13 4.89
C PRO A 280 21.80 -11.56 4.36
N GLY A 281 22.66 -11.76 3.35
CA GLY A 281 23.01 -13.07 2.80
C GLY A 281 21.92 -13.74 1.95
N ARG A 282 20.79 -13.06 1.70
CA ARG A 282 19.64 -13.61 0.95
C ARG A 282 19.41 -12.94 -0.41
N GLY A 283 20.22 -11.95 -0.79
CA GLY A 283 20.02 -11.14 -2.02
C GLY A 283 20.70 -11.69 -3.27
N PHE A 284 21.71 -12.53 -3.09
CA PHE A 284 22.56 -12.96 -4.21
C PHE A 284 21.85 -13.98 -5.12
N LEU A 285 21.96 -13.73 -6.41
CA LEU A 285 21.56 -14.55 -7.54
C LEU A 285 22.79 -14.76 -8.43
N THR A 286 22.95 -15.98 -8.95
CA THR A 286 24.06 -16.29 -9.83
C THR A 286 23.90 -15.52 -11.14
N THR A 287 24.91 -14.73 -11.50
CA THR A 287 24.85 -13.88 -12.70
C THR A 287 24.80 -14.72 -13.96
N LYS A 288 24.01 -14.27 -14.96
CA LYS A 288 23.79 -14.93 -16.25
C LYS A 288 23.06 -16.28 -16.19
N GLU A 289 22.66 -16.72 -15.00
CA GLU A 289 21.82 -17.90 -14.80
C GLU A 289 20.35 -17.47 -14.62
N TRP A 290 19.44 -18.34 -15.05
CA TRP A 290 18.00 -18.14 -14.90
C TRP A 290 17.58 -18.47 -13.47
N HIS A 291 16.83 -17.55 -12.85
CA HIS A 291 16.24 -17.75 -11.54
C HIS A 291 14.72 -17.58 -11.61
N ASP A 292 14.01 -18.44 -10.89
CA ASP A 292 12.56 -18.35 -10.72
C ASP A 292 12.26 -17.55 -9.45
N LEU A 293 11.80 -16.31 -9.62
CA LEU A 293 11.51 -15.36 -8.56
C LEU A 293 9.99 -15.34 -8.28
N VAL A 294 9.62 -15.47 -7.01
CA VAL A 294 8.21 -15.49 -6.58
C VAL A 294 8.00 -14.47 -5.47
N TRP A 295 7.05 -13.56 -5.65
CA TRP A 295 6.60 -12.63 -4.62
C TRP A 295 5.10 -12.84 -4.38
N GLU A 296 4.78 -13.46 -3.25
CA GLU A 296 3.41 -13.72 -2.81
C GLU A 296 2.96 -12.58 -1.89
N ILE A 297 1.79 -12.01 -2.13
CA ILE A 297 1.27 -10.87 -1.39
C ILE A 297 -0.20 -11.13 -1.05
N SER A 298 -0.49 -11.39 0.23
CA SER A 298 -1.88 -11.47 0.76
C SER A 298 -2.32 -10.09 1.20
N THR A 299 -3.51 -9.97 1.77
CA THR A 299 -3.96 -8.73 2.42
C THR A 299 -3.16 -8.39 3.70
N ASN A 300 -2.49 -9.36 4.34
CA ASN A 300 -1.89 -9.21 5.67
C ASN A 300 -0.40 -9.64 5.79
N ALA A 301 0.18 -10.16 4.72
CA ALA A 301 1.52 -10.73 4.70
C ALA A 301 2.09 -10.87 3.29
N MET A 302 3.40 -11.00 3.19
CA MET A 302 4.09 -11.29 1.95
C MET A 302 5.21 -12.32 2.16
N LYS A 303 5.51 -13.07 1.10
CA LYS A 303 6.63 -14.01 1.04
C LYS A 303 7.42 -13.78 -0.25
N ILE A 304 8.73 -13.96 -0.16
CA ILE A 304 9.63 -13.88 -1.30
C ILE A 304 10.44 -15.17 -1.34
N SER A 305 10.37 -15.85 -2.48
CA SER A 305 11.08 -17.10 -2.73
C SER A 305 11.87 -17.03 -4.02
N VAL A 306 13.01 -17.72 -4.07
CA VAL A 306 13.89 -17.82 -5.23
C VAL A 306 14.22 -19.29 -5.46
N ASP A 307 13.97 -19.79 -6.66
CA ASP A 307 14.22 -21.20 -7.04
C ASP A 307 13.57 -22.20 -6.07
N GLY A 308 12.41 -21.83 -5.53
CA GLY A 308 11.66 -22.61 -4.54
C GLY A 308 12.11 -22.43 -3.08
N GLU A 309 13.21 -21.72 -2.81
CA GLU A 309 13.67 -21.44 -1.44
C GLU A 309 13.06 -20.14 -0.90
N LEU A 310 12.40 -20.19 0.26
CA LEU A 310 11.90 -19.00 0.97
C LEU A 310 13.07 -18.15 1.46
N ARG A 311 13.13 -16.89 1.00
CA ARG A 311 14.17 -15.93 1.38
C ARG A 311 13.68 -14.85 2.35
N PHE A 312 12.39 -14.58 2.37
CA PHE A 312 11.79 -13.60 3.27
C PHE A 312 10.30 -13.88 3.51
N GLU A 313 9.84 -13.62 4.74
CA GLU A 313 8.43 -13.54 5.12
C GLU A 313 8.20 -12.29 5.96
N GLY A 314 7.20 -11.49 5.59
CA GLY A 314 6.87 -10.23 6.25
C GLY A 314 5.38 -10.11 6.52
N LYS A 315 5.04 -9.44 7.63
CA LYS A 315 3.66 -9.05 7.95
C LYS A 315 3.45 -7.59 7.56
N GLY A 316 2.29 -7.28 7.00
CA GLY A 316 1.97 -5.90 6.59
C GLY A 316 0.50 -5.73 6.25
N TYR A 317 0.13 -4.52 5.83
CA TYR A 317 -1.23 -4.22 5.40
C TYR A 317 -1.24 -3.96 3.90
N TYR A 318 -1.73 -4.91 3.11
CA TYR A 318 -1.66 -4.81 1.64
C TYR A 318 -3.04 -4.79 0.98
N GLY A 319 -4.12 -5.09 1.70
CA GLY A 319 -5.47 -5.13 1.12
C GLY A 319 -6.01 -3.80 0.57
N SER A 320 -5.39 -2.67 0.91
CA SER A 320 -5.70 -1.36 0.30
C SER A 320 -4.87 -1.06 -0.94
N ILE A 321 -3.81 -1.82 -1.21
CA ILE A 321 -2.93 -1.56 -2.33
C ILE A 321 -3.67 -1.89 -3.62
N ILE A 322 -3.55 -0.95 -4.56
CA ILE A 322 -3.92 -1.14 -5.94
C ILE A 322 -2.74 -0.62 -6.74
N ALA A 323 -2.06 -1.51 -7.45
CA ALA A 323 -0.79 -1.18 -8.08
C ALA A 323 -0.52 -2.04 -9.30
N PHE A 324 0.49 -1.67 -10.08
CA PHE A 324 0.90 -2.35 -11.29
C PHE A 324 2.17 -3.18 -10.99
N PRO A 325 2.07 -4.52 -10.86
CA PRO A 325 3.25 -5.36 -10.72
C PRO A 325 4.26 -5.13 -11.85
N GLY A 326 5.54 -5.04 -11.53
CA GLY A 326 6.56 -4.76 -12.53
C GLY A 326 7.93 -5.35 -12.23
N ILE A 327 8.82 -5.26 -13.21
CA ILE A 327 10.22 -5.69 -13.11
C ILE A 327 11.12 -4.74 -13.90
N GLY A 328 12.32 -4.46 -13.39
CA GLY A 328 13.27 -3.61 -14.11
C GLY A 328 14.73 -3.74 -13.66
N PRO A 329 15.66 -3.28 -14.52
CA PRO A 329 17.08 -3.15 -14.22
C PRO A 329 17.40 -1.83 -13.50
N VAL A 330 18.62 -1.70 -12.97
CA VAL A 330 19.24 -0.39 -12.71
C VAL A 330 20.69 -0.32 -13.17
N ALA A 331 21.57 -1.17 -12.64
CA ALA A 331 22.98 -1.10 -13.00
C ALA A 331 23.36 -2.03 -14.18
N SER A 332 22.60 -3.09 -14.42
CA SER A 332 22.93 -4.10 -15.44
C SER A 332 21.70 -4.56 -16.18
N PRO A 333 21.83 -5.05 -17.43
CA PRO A 333 20.72 -5.61 -18.16
C PRO A 333 20.04 -6.75 -17.41
N VAL A 334 18.71 -6.77 -17.45
CA VAL A 334 17.88 -7.85 -16.92
C VAL A 334 17.14 -8.49 -18.08
N THR A 335 17.33 -9.78 -18.30
CA THR A 335 16.54 -10.55 -19.27
C THR A 335 15.42 -11.27 -18.54
N VAL A 336 14.18 -11.05 -18.97
CA VAL A 336 12.96 -11.64 -18.42
C VAL A 336 12.41 -12.64 -19.43
N ASN A 337 12.23 -13.89 -19.02
CA ASN A 337 11.66 -14.95 -19.86
C ASN A 337 10.15 -15.04 -19.71
N THR A 338 9.65 -14.94 -18.47
CA THR A 338 8.22 -14.96 -18.14
C THR A 338 7.92 -13.94 -17.05
N PHE A 339 6.72 -13.35 -17.08
CA PHE A 339 6.21 -12.51 -16.00
C PHE A 339 4.72 -12.78 -15.82
N ALA A 340 4.41 -13.71 -14.92
CA ALA A 340 3.06 -14.15 -14.64
C ALA A 340 2.50 -13.53 -13.36
N ILE A 341 1.21 -13.19 -13.40
CA ILE A 341 0.48 -12.69 -12.24
C ILE A 341 -0.77 -13.55 -12.03
N GLU A 342 -0.89 -14.09 -10.83
CA GLU A 342 -2.05 -14.89 -10.43
C GLU A 342 -2.90 -14.07 -9.45
N SER A 343 -4.15 -13.77 -9.83
CA SER A 343 -5.10 -13.00 -9.01
C SER A 343 -6.56 -13.28 -9.43
N PRO A 344 -7.50 -13.55 -8.50
CA PRO A 344 -7.25 -13.81 -7.09
C PRO A 344 -6.55 -15.17 -6.92
N HIS A 345 -5.39 -15.19 -6.27
CA HIS A 345 -4.71 -16.44 -5.94
C HIS A 345 -5.07 -16.84 -4.49
N PRO A 346 -5.31 -18.13 -4.18
CA PRO A 346 -5.52 -18.60 -2.82
C PRO A 346 -4.20 -18.60 -2.05
N PHE A 347 -3.62 -17.41 -1.88
CA PHE A 347 -2.60 -17.20 -0.86
C PHE A 347 -3.35 -17.00 0.45
N GLU A 348 -3.38 -18.05 1.29
CA GLU A 348 -4.03 -17.98 2.60
C GLU A 348 -3.44 -16.82 3.39
N PRO A 349 -4.25 -15.83 3.82
CA PRO A 349 -3.81 -14.84 4.77
C PRO A 349 -3.18 -15.56 5.96
N LEU A 350 -2.12 -15.02 6.54
CA LEU A 350 -1.49 -15.65 7.70
C LEU A 350 -2.57 -15.99 8.72
N LYS A 351 -2.70 -17.29 9.00
CA LYS A 351 -3.67 -17.77 9.99
C LYS A 351 -3.40 -16.98 11.26
N PRO A 352 -4.42 -16.30 11.84
CA PRO A 352 -4.23 -15.59 13.09
C PRO A 352 -3.56 -16.56 14.07
N PRO A 353 -2.55 -16.11 14.85
CA PRO A 353 -1.97 -16.98 15.87
C PRO A 353 -3.11 -17.57 16.68
N ALA A 354 -3.07 -18.88 16.94
CA ALA A 354 -4.13 -19.57 17.65
C ALA A 354 -4.45 -18.83 18.96
N SER A 355 -5.57 -18.12 18.97
CA SER A 355 -6.08 -17.45 20.15
C SER A 355 -6.44 -18.53 21.15
N GLY A 356 -5.88 -18.48 22.36
CA GLY A 356 -6.48 -19.20 23.47
C GLY A 356 -7.95 -18.78 23.64
N PRO A 357 -8.82 -19.62 24.23
CA PRO A 357 -10.22 -19.26 24.43
C PRO A 357 -10.34 -17.91 25.15
N HIS A 358 -11.40 -17.16 24.82
CA HIS A 358 -11.77 -15.94 25.53
C HIS A 358 -11.68 -16.18 27.05
N ARG A 359 -10.86 -15.37 27.72
CA ARG A 359 -10.69 -15.48 29.17
C ARG A 359 -11.74 -14.59 29.84
N VAL A 360 -12.41 -15.08 30.87
CA VAL A 360 -13.33 -14.26 31.66
C VAL A 360 -12.55 -13.11 32.28
N ILE A 361 -12.82 -11.89 31.83
CA ILE A 361 -12.17 -10.68 32.34
C ILE A 361 -13.14 -9.99 33.31
N PRO A 362 -12.76 -9.75 34.58
CA PRO A 362 -13.57 -8.99 35.51
C PRO A 362 -13.91 -7.61 34.94
N GLY A 363 -15.19 -7.24 34.96
CA GLY A 363 -15.66 -5.96 34.40
C GLY A 363 -15.82 -5.95 32.88
N ASP A 364 -15.72 -7.10 32.20
CA ASP A 364 -16.10 -7.21 30.79
C ASP A 364 -17.60 -6.95 30.62
N MET A 365 -17.91 -5.93 29.83
CA MET A 365 -19.26 -5.50 29.50
C MET A 365 -19.67 -5.87 28.07
N LEU A 366 -18.80 -6.52 27.29
CA LEU A 366 -19.01 -6.80 25.87
C LEU A 366 -20.35 -7.50 25.59
N GLY A 367 -20.75 -8.45 26.43
CA GLY A 367 -22.04 -9.16 26.31
C GLY A 367 -23.30 -8.31 26.56
N SER A 368 -23.16 -7.12 27.15
CA SER A 368 -24.26 -6.20 27.50
C SER A 368 -24.33 -4.95 26.62
N MET A 369 -23.33 -4.75 25.76
CA MET A 369 -23.27 -3.60 24.85
C MET A 369 -24.33 -3.71 23.75
N VAL A 370 -24.84 -2.55 23.32
CA VAL A 370 -25.92 -2.47 22.34
C VAL A 370 -25.39 -2.06 20.96
N PRO A 371 -25.81 -2.73 19.88
CA PRO A 371 -25.44 -2.36 18.52
C PRO A 371 -26.09 -1.04 18.09
N VAL A 372 -25.36 -0.26 17.28
CA VAL A 372 -25.76 1.01 16.69
C VAL A 372 -25.43 0.99 15.19
N ASP A 373 -26.21 1.71 14.39
CA ASP A 373 -26.03 1.86 12.94
C ASP A 373 -25.96 0.53 12.17
N ASN A 374 -26.75 -0.45 12.65
CA ASN A 374 -26.89 -1.80 12.07
C ASN A 374 -25.57 -2.60 12.01
N VAL A 375 -24.64 -2.40 12.94
CA VAL A 375 -23.46 -3.29 13.07
C VAL A 375 -23.93 -4.74 13.22
N LYS A 376 -23.42 -5.63 12.38
CA LYS A 376 -23.73 -7.05 12.51
C LYS A 376 -22.78 -7.66 13.54
N VAL A 377 -23.36 -8.22 14.60
CA VAL A 377 -22.63 -8.82 15.71
C VAL A 377 -22.74 -10.35 15.62
N THR A 378 -21.59 -11.03 15.62
CA THR A 378 -21.50 -12.50 15.62
C THR A 378 -20.61 -12.97 16.76
N LYS A 379 -21.02 -14.01 17.49
CA LYS A 379 -20.16 -14.64 18.50
C LYS A 379 -19.26 -15.68 17.84
N GLU A 380 -17.96 -15.54 18.00
CA GLU A 380 -16.94 -16.50 17.55
C GLU A 380 -16.21 -17.08 18.78
N PRO A 381 -15.53 -18.25 18.66
CA PRO A 381 -14.83 -18.87 19.80
C PRO A 381 -13.76 -17.98 20.45
N GLU A 382 -13.20 -17.04 19.69
CA GLU A 382 -12.14 -16.13 20.11
C GLU A 382 -12.62 -14.74 20.54
N GLY A 383 -13.94 -14.47 20.50
CA GLY A 383 -14.50 -13.18 20.89
C GLY A 383 -15.77 -12.80 20.13
N MET A 384 -16.18 -11.53 20.26
CA MET A 384 -17.30 -10.95 19.54
C MET A 384 -16.81 -10.27 18.26
N THR A 385 -17.35 -10.70 17.12
CA THR A 385 -17.04 -10.14 15.82
C THR A 385 -18.08 -9.09 15.42
N LEU A 386 -17.58 -7.93 15.02
CA LEU A 386 -18.32 -6.78 14.51
C LEU A 386 -18.03 -6.64 13.02
N ILE A 387 -19.07 -6.80 12.21
CA ILE A 387 -18.99 -6.69 10.75
C ILE A 387 -19.61 -5.35 10.36
N PRO A 388 -18.90 -4.51 9.57
CA PRO A 388 -19.43 -3.24 9.10
C PRO A 388 -20.71 -3.47 8.27
N SER A 389 -21.64 -2.52 8.35
CA SER A 389 -22.83 -2.45 7.50
C SER A 389 -22.50 -1.65 6.23
N ASP A 390 -23.51 -1.37 5.40
CA ASP A 390 -23.36 -0.56 4.18
C ASP A 390 -22.96 0.90 4.44
N GLN A 391 -22.93 1.33 5.71
CA GLN A 391 -22.52 2.66 6.14
C GLN A 391 -21.22 2.58 6.96
N PRO A 392 -20.28 3.53 6.80
CA PRO A 392 -19.05 3.54 7.57
C PRO A 392 -19.28 3.94 9.04
N GLY A 393 -18.57 3.25 9.94
CA GLY A 393 -18.51 3.57 11.36
C GLY A 393 -19.64 3.05 12.25
N PRO A 394 -20.28 1.87 11.99
CA PRO A 394 -21.24 1.31 12.92
C PRO A 394 -20.50 0.70 14.12
N TYR A 395 -21.14 0.64 15.29
CA TYR A 395 -20.43 0.31 16.54
C TYR A 395 -21.36 -0.33 17.57
N ILE A 396 -20.77 -0.96 18.57
CA ILE A 396 -21.47 -1.30 19.81
C ILE A 396 -21.12 -0.29 20.89
N LYS A 397 -22.07 0.01 21.79
CA LYS A 397 -21.84 0.94 22.91
C LYS A 397 -22.37 0.43 24.24
N SER A 398 -21.86 0.98 25.33
CA SER A 398 -22.40 0.79 26.68
C SER A 398 -23.82 1.37 26.79
N GLN A 399 -24.64 0.76 27.66
CA GLN A 399 -25.96 1.28 28.00
C GLN A 399 -25.86 2.43 29.02
N GLU A 400 -24.88 2.37 29.91
CA GLU A 400 -24.57 3.42 30.86
C GLU A 400 -23.55 4.42 30.30
N SER A 401 -23.49 5.59 30.92
CA SER A 401 -22.50 6.63 30.64
C SER A 401 -21.55 6.82 31.81
N PHE A 402 -20.35 7.31 31.53
CA PHE A 402 -19.25 7.44 32.47
C PHE A 402 -18.80 8.89 32.57
N SER A 403 -18.50 9.32 33.80
CA SER A 403 -17.82 10.59 34.10
C SER A 403 -16.40 10.30 34.58
N PRO A 404 -15.41 11.16 34.24
CA PRO A 404 -14.05 11.00 34.72
C PRO A 404 -13.96 10.94 36.26
N PRO A 405 -12.95 10.24 36.81
CA PRO A 405 -11.95 9.45 36.10
C PRO A 405 -12.44 8.04 35.74
N PHE A 406 -12.17 7.61 34.51
CA PHE A 406 -12.40 6.23 34.07
C PHE A 406 -11.39 5.78 33.03
N VAL A 407 -11.24 4.47 32.89
CA VAL A 407 -10.34 3.86 31.93
C VAL A 407 -11.08 2.82 31.09
N ILE A 408 -11.16 3.06 29.79
CA ILE A 408 -11.60 2.07 28.80
C ILE A 408 -10.44 1.13 28.53
N ARG A 409 -10.68 -0.18 28.62
CA ARG A 409 -9.73 -1.24 28.24
C ARG A 409 -10.42 -2.24 27.33
N THR A 410 -9.81 -2.50 26.18
CA THR A 410 -10.31 -3.50 25.24
C THR A 410 -9.15 -4.17 24.54
N ARG A 411 -9.32 -5.45 24.23
CA ARG A 411 -8.40 -6.19 23.36
C ARG A 411 -9.14 -6.55 22.10
N ALA A 412 -8.63 -6.09 20.97
CA ALA A 412 -9.29 -6.21 19.69
C ALA A 412 -8.29 -6.43 18.55
N LYS A 413 -8.76 -7.03 17.46
CA LYS A 413 -8.03 -7.15 16.20
C LYS A 413 -8.94 -6.75 15.04
N THR A 414 -8.34 -6.29 13.95
CA THR A 414 -9.05 -6.01 12.69
C THR A 414 -8.46 -6.87 11.59
N ASP A 415 -9.24 -7.28 10.59
CA ASP A 415 -8.73 -8.08 9.48
C ASP A 415 -7.87 -7.26 8.50
N SER A 416 -7.99 -5.93 8.52
CA SER A 416 -7.48 -5.07 7.44
C SER A 416 -7.25 -3.63 7.92
N ARG A 417 -8.29 -2.79 7.95
CA ARG A 417 -8.13 -1.33 8.07
C ARG A 417 -8.13 -0.86 9.50
N GLU A 418 -9.29 -0.81 10.14
CA GLU A 418 -9.51 0.13 11.24
C GLU A 418 -10.01 -0.58 12.49
N ILE A 419 -9.61 -0.08 13.66
CA ILE A 419 -10.32 -0.25 14.93
C ILE A 419 -10.66 1.13 15.45
N ARG A 420 -11.93 1.36 15.77
CA ARG A 420 -12.40 2.59 16.37
C ARG A 420 -12.94 2.35 17.77
N VAL A 421 -12.35 3.02 18.76
CA VAL A 421 -12.84 3.06 20.14
C VAL A 421 -13.53 4.40 20.35
N TYR A 422 -14.70 4.40 20.98
CA TYR A 422 -15.54 5.58 21.16
C TYR A 422 -15.67 5.98 22.62
N CYS A 423 -15.79 7.28 22.84
CA CYS A 423 -16.12 7.90 24.12
C CYS A 423 -17.07 9.07 23.82
N GLY A 424 -18.38 8.79 23.84
CA GLY A 424 -19.41 9.74 23.45
C GLY A 424 -19.23 10.17 21.99
N PRO A 425 -19.23 11.48 21.67
CA PRO A 425 -18.94 11.96 20.32
C PRO A 425 -17.44 11.88 19.96
N GLY A 426 -16.57 11.55 20.94
CA GLY A 426 -15.14 11.35 20.74
C GLY A 426 -14.81 9.94 20.27
N SER A 427 -13.65 9.81 19.65
CA SER A 427 -13.18 8.53 19.13
C SER A 427 -11.66 8.48 19.00
N VAL A 428 -11.10 7.30 19.20
CA VAL A 428 -9.71 6.96 18.87
C VAL A 428 -9.74 5.97 17.71
N ILE A 429 -9.01 6.30 16.65
CA ILE A 429 -8.98 5.52 15.42
C ILE A 429 -7.56 5.01 15.17
N LEU A 430 -7.41 3.69 15.19
CA LEU A 430 -6.17 2.98 14.86
C LEU A 430 -6.24 2.47 13.42
N SER A 431 -5.10 2.57 12.73
CA SER A 431 -4.97 2.29 11.30
C SER A 431 -6.09 2.94 10.48
N TRP A 432 -6.26 4.26 10.65
CA TRP A 432 -7.33 5.02 10.01
C TRP A 432 -7.33 4.83 8.49
N ALA A 433 -8.53 4.66 7.90
CA ALA A 433 -8.70 4.26 6.50
C ALA A 433 -8.01 5.18 5.48
N ASP A 434 -7.97 6.50 5.74
CA ASP A 434 -7.36 7.48 4.83
C ASP A 434 -5.85 7.64 5.07
N ASN A 435 -5.40 7.45 6.32
CA ASN A 435 -3.99 7.53 6.67
C ASN A 435 -3.64 6.51 7.78
N PRO A 436 -3.30 5.25 7.44
CA PRO A 436 -3.11 4.19 8.44
C PRO A 436 -1.97 4.45 9.44
N SER A 437 -0.97 5.24 9.06
CA SER A 437 0.12 5.61 9.96
C SER A 437 -0.30 6.67 10.98
N GLU A 438 -1.39 7.40 10.77
CA GLU A 438 -1.87 8.45 11.65
C GLU A 438 -2.85 7.90 12.68
N LEU A 439 -2.57 8.19 13.96
CA LEU A 439 -3.55 7.99 15.02
C LEU A 439 -4.50 9.18 15.02
N ARG A 440 -5.77 8.94 14.71
CA ARG A 440 -6.76 10.02 14.73
C ARG A 440 -7.54 9.99 16.03
N VAL A 441 -7.45 11.07 16.79
CA VAL A 441 -8.13 11.25 18.08
C VAL A 441 -9.12 12.39 17.97
N ARG A 442 -10.41 12.07 18.07
CA ARG A 442 -11.51 13.02 18.20
C ARG A 442 -11.79 13.25 19.68
N ASP A 443 -11.60 14.49 20.12
CA ASP A 443 -11.80 14.89 21.51
C ASP A 443 -13.27 14.72 21.94
N PRO A 444 -13.56 14.04 23.07
CA PRO A 444 -14.93 13.70 23.46
C PRO A 444 -15.77 14.88 23.95
N LEU A 445 -15.17 16.02 24.29
CA LEU A 445 -15.90 17.22 24.69
C LEU A 445 -16.08 18.22 23.55
N THR A 446 -15.03 18.44 22.78
CA THR A 446 -14.99 19.50 21.75
C THR A 446 -15.22 18.99 20.35
N VAL A 447 -15.21 17.67 20.15
CA VAL A 447 -15.39 16.99 18.85
C VAL A 447 -14.32 17.39 17.82
N ARG A 448 -13.24 18.03 18.27
CA ARG A 448 -12.10 18.39 17.41
C ARG A 448 -11.23 17.17 17.15
N ASP A 449 -10.87 16.99 15.89
CA ASP A 449 -9.96 15.93 15.46
C ASP A 449 -8.51 16.38 15.64
N THR A 450 -7.67 15.47 16.13
CA THR A 450 -6.21 15.60 16.20
C THR A 450 -5.59 14.37 15.54
N GLY A 451 -4.78 14.58 14.50
CA GLY A 451 -3.97 13.53 13.89
C GLY A 451 -2.59 13.46 14.51
N VAL A 452 -2.10 12.26 14.85
CA VAL A 452 -0.73 12.03 15.32
C VAL A 452 0.00 11.14 14.32
N PRO A 453 0.89 11.70 13.48
CA PRO A 453 1.63 10.94 12.48
C PRO A 453 2.46 9.80 13.10
N GLY A 454 2.58 8.69 12.38
CA GLY A 454 3.40 7.54 12.76
C GLY A 454 2.91 6.73 13.97
N ARG A 455 1.75 7.05 14.54
CA ARG A 455 1.21 6.39 15.75
C ARG A 455 -0.10 5.64 15.56
N GLY A 456 -0.67 5.63 14.36
CA GLY A 456 -1.93 4.96 14.05
C GLY A 456 -1.81 3.46 13.86
N LEU A 457 -0.66 3.00 13.34
CA LEU A 457 -0.55 1.67 12.75
C LEU A 457 -0.71 0.54 13.78
N ILE A 458 -1.61 -0.38 13.48
CA ILE A 458 -1.77 -1.68 14.13
C ILE A 458 -1.68 -2.79 13.07
N LEU A 459 -1.26 -3.98 13.50
CA LEU A 459 -1.10 -5.12 12.60
C LEU A 459 -2.45 -5.82 12.39
N PRO A 460 -2.84 -6.11 11.13
CA PRO A 460 -4.07 -6.86 10.87
C PRO A 460 -3.96 -8.29 11.40
N ASN A 461 -5.07 -8.82 11.88
CA ASN A 461 -5.22 -10.14 12.47
C ASN A 461 -4.32 -10.40 13.69
N VAL A 462 -3.78 -9.34 14.30
CA VAL A 462 -3.03 -9.38 15.55
C VAL A 462 -3.88 -8.74 16.64
N TRP A 463 -3.90 -9.38 17.81
CA TRP A 463 -4.57 -8.85 18.99
C TRP A 463 -3.79 -7.66 19.54
N HIS A 464 -4.47 -6.54 19.72
CA HIS A 464 -3.92 -5.32 20.29
C HIS A 464 -4.63 -4.94 21.58
N ASP A 465 -3.87 -4.62 22.62
CA ASP A 465 -4.40 -4.14 23.90
C ASP A 465 -4.52 -2.62 23.86
N ILE A 466 -5.75 -2.11 23.83
CA ILE A 466 -6.06 -0.69 23.69
C ILE A 466 -6.57 -0.16 25.03
N VAL A 467 -5.93 0.90 25.51
CA VAL A 467 -6.28 1.56 26.77
C VAL A 467 -6.50 3.05 26.53
N TRP A 468 -7.70 3.54 26.85
CA TRP A 468 -8.02 4.97 26.83
C TRP A 468 -8.40 5.41 28.24
N ALA A 469 -7.46 6.07 28.92
CA ALA A 469 -7.67 6.66 30.24
C ALA A 469 -8.15 8.11 30.08
N VAL A 470 -9.25 8.45 30.74
CA VAL A 470 -9.80 9.80 30.80
C VAL A 470 -9.88 10.22 32.26
N THR A 471 -9.22 11.33 32.58
CA THR A 471 -9.15 11.92 33.92
C THR A 471 -9.72 13.32 33.88
N ASP A 472 -9.99 13.92 35.03
CA ASP A 472 -10.45 15.30 35.15
C ASP A 472 -9.55 16.32 34.45
N THR A 473 -8.26 16.00 34.27
CA THR A 473 -7.24 16.95 33.79
C THR A 473 -6.62 16.57 32.45
N GLY A 474 -7.06 15.49 31.82
CA GLY A 474 -6.53 15.06 30.53
C GLY A 474 -6.93 13.64 30.16
N MET A 475 -6.54 13.21 28.97
CA MET A 475 -6.69 11.83 28.53
C MET A 475 -5.38 11.26 27.97
N LYS A 476 -5.26 9.94 28.01
CA LYS A 476 -4.12 9.18 27.52
C LYS A 476 -4.59 7.93 26.78
N VAL A 477 -4.04 7.71 25.59
CA VAL A 477 -4.29 6.53 24.75
C VAL A 477 -3.01 5.72 24.66
N SER A 478 -3.10 4.44 24.99
CA SER A 478 -1.99 3.48 24.88
C SER A 478 -2.43 2.26 24.07
N VAL A 479 -1.53 1.74 23.25
CA VAL A 479 -1.73 0.50 22.48
C VAL A 479 -0.53 -0.40 22.71
N ASP A 480 -0.77 -1.63 23.14
CA ASP A 480 0.25 -2.62 23.50
C ASP A 480 1.27 -2.08 24.53
N GLY A 481 0.75 -1.33 25.51
CA GLY A 481 1.55 -0.69 26.56
C GLY A 481 2.28 0.60 26.13
N GLN A 482 2.32 0.93 24.84
CA GLN A 482 2.95 2.16 24.36
C GLN A 482 1.96 3.32 24.33
N VAL A 483 2.32 4.45 24.96
CA VAL A 483 1.52 5.69 24.90
C VAL A 483 1.60 6.29 23.50
N ARG A 484 0.45 6.38 22.82
CA ARG A 484 0.35 6.89 21.45
C ARG A 484 -0.26 8.28 21.37
N TYR A 485 -1.04 8.70 22.37
CA TYR A 485 -1.55 10.06 22.48
C TYR A 485 -1.74 10.44 23.95
N GLN A 486 -1.53 11.72 24.27
CA GLN A 486 -1.94 12.30 25.55
C GLN A 486 -2.20 13.79 25.40
N ASN A 487 -3.04 14.36 26.27
CA ASN A 487 -3.24 15.80 26.37
C ASN A 487 -3.50 16.24 27.81
N ARG A 488 -3.60 17.56 28.02
CA ARG A 488 -4.04 18.18 29.27
C ARG A 488 -5.24 19.08 28.99
N LYS A 489 -6.39 18.78 29.59
CA LYS A 489 -7.67 19.49 29.39
C LYS A 489 -8.62 19.18 30.54
N ASP A 490 -9.48 20.12 30.88
CA ASP A 490 -10.55 19.88 31.86
C ASP A 490 -11.64 18.98 31.26
N TYR A 491 -11.77 17.77 31.79
CA TYR A 491 -12.81 16.81 31.40
C TYR A 491 -13.90 16.61 32.47
N ARG A 492 -13.93 17.40 33.56
CA ARG A 492 -14.91 17.22 34.65
C ARG A 492 -16.38 17.30 34.20
N GLY A 493 -16.65 18.03 33.12
CA GLY A 493 -17.98 18.11 32.51
C GLY A 493 -18.34 16.94 31.57
N LEU A 494 -17.45 15.97 31.37
CA LEU A 494 -17.69 14.84 30.47
C LEU A 494 -18.63 13.82 31.12
N ASN A 495 -19.66 13.45 30.38
CA ASN A 495 -20.52 12.31 30.66
C ASN A 495 -20.80 11.60 29.34
N ALA A 496 -20.22 10.42 29.14
CA ALA A 496 -20.17 9.77 27.84
C ALA A 496 -20.40 8.25 27.93
N TRP A 497 -21.20 7.72 27.01
CA TRP A 497 -21.19 6.30 26.69
C TRP A 497 -19.84 5.93 26.06
N VAL A 498 -19.47 4.65 26.09
CA VAL A 498 -18.22 4.18 25.46
C VAL A 498 -18.53 3.04 24.50
N GLY A 499 -17.66 2.83 23.51
CA GLY A 499 -17.95 1.86 22.46
C GLY A 499 -16.74 1.40 21.68
N ILE A 500 -16.96 0.42 20.81
CA ILE A 500 -16.00 -0.05 19.82
C ILE A 500 -16.72 -0.42 18.54
N GLY A 501 -16.11 -0.18 17.39
CA GLY A 501 -16.72 -0.49 16.11
C GLY A 501 -15.75 -0.62 14.95
N PRO A 502 -16.17 -1.29 13.87
CA PRO A 502 -15.51 -1.28 12.57
C PRO A 502 -15.81 0.01 11.78
N ALA A 503 -15.10 0.21 10.67
CA ALA A 503 -15.51 1.12 9.61
C ALA A 503 -15.69 0.40 8.28
N TRP A 504 -14.61 -0.21 7.77
CA TRP A 504 -14.59 -0.92 6.48
C TRP A 504 -14.09 -2.36 6.58
N SER A 505 -13.79 -2.81 7.80
CA SER A 505 -13.04 -4.02 8.09
C SER A 505 -13.63 -4.69 9.31
N LYS A 506 -13.62 -6.03 9.33
CA LYS A 506 -14.14 -6.80 10.45
C LYS A 506 -13.30 -6.51 11.69
N VAL A 507 -13.94 -6.21 12.81
CA VAL A 507 -13.28 -6.06 14.11
C VAL A 507 -13.71 -7.21 15.01
N THR A 508 -12.76 -7.98 15.52
CA THR A 508 -13.00 -9.02 16.53
C THR A 508 -12.51 -8.50 17.88
N VAL A 509 -13.39 -8.53 18.88
CA VAL A 509 -13.17 -8.01 20.23
C VAL A 509 -13.14 -9.17 21.20
N ASP A 510 -12.04 -9.32 21.94
CA ASP A 510 -11.90 -10.33 22.99
C ASP A 510 -12.71 -9.90 24.21
N TYR A 511 -12.42 -8.72 24.75
CA TYR A 511 -13.16 -8.12 25.87
C TYR A 511 -13.27 -6.60 25.72
N PHE A 512 -14.23 -6.01 26.42
CA PHE A 512 -14.37 -4.57 26.55
C PHE A 512 -14.79 -4.22 27.98
N SER A 513 -14.01 -3.41 28.69
CA SER A 513 -14.23 -3.11 30.11
C SER A 513 -14.00 -1.63 30.41
N VAL A 514 -14.67 -1.13 31.45
CA VAL A 514 -14.49 0.23 31.96
C VAL A 514 -14.27 0.17 33.46
N ASN A 515 -13.12 0.65 33.91
CA ASN A 515 -12.82 0.76 35.33
C ASN A 515 -12.98 2.22 35.77
N LYS A 516 -13.86 2.47 36.74
CA LYS A 516 -13.91 3.73 37.48
C LYS A 516 -12.69 3.75 38.41
N GLN A 517 -11.93 4.85 38.38
CA GLN A 517 -10.74 5.00 39.24
C GLN A 517 -11.07 5.66 40.56
#